data_AF-A0A855MR85-F1
#
_entry.id   AF-A0A855MR85-F1
#
_cell.length_a   1.000
_cell.length_b   1.000
_cell.length_c   1.000
_cell.angle_alpha   90.00
_cell.angle_beta   90.00
_cell.angle_gamma   90.00
#
_symmetry.space_group_name_H-M   'P 1'
#
loop_
_entity.id
_entity.type
_entity.pdbx_description
1 polymer ?
#
loop_
_entity_poly.entity_id
_entity_poly.type
_entity_poly.pdbx_seq_one_letter_code
_entity_poly.pdbx_strand_id
1 'polypeptide(L)'
;MDIFKCFGVYLPRDTKYQGNMNPAEKISFPQQTEDRKIILDGLKTGDLLFMKGHVMMYLGKFGNEYYVIHQGTGFKQKKPNGDFEGFDIHGTFIMPLSVYTLNSSTTYLDSLSLAVKITQGLNKI
;
A
#
# COMPACT_ATOMS: atom_id res chain seq x y z
N MET A 1 1.16 10.47 6.21
CA MET A 1 0.58 11.75 6.67
C MET A 1 1.32 12.93 6.06
N ASP A 2 2.64 13.05 6.25
CA ASP A 2 3.37 14.29 5.91
C ASP A 2 3.31 14.66 4.42
N ILE A 3 3.33 13.66 3.52
CA ILE A 3 3.12 13.89 2.08
C ILE A 3 1.80 14.62 1.81
N PHE A 4 0.69 14.16 2.40
CA PHE A 4 -0.64 14.76 2.21
C PHE A 4 -0.75 16.15 2.83
N LYS A 5 -0.08 16.37 3.97
CA LYS A 5 -0.08 17.65 4.67
C LYS A 5 0.51 18.78 3.80
N CYS A 6 1.50 18.47 2.95
CA CYS A 6 2.04 19.42 1.98
C CYS A 6 0.99 19.94 0.97
N PHE A 7 -0.11 19.22 0.78
CA PHE A 7 -1.20 19.58 -0.12
C PHE A 7 -2.49 19.96 0.62
N GLY A 8 -2.40 20.28 1.92
CA GLY A 8 -3.55 20.69 2.73
C GLY A 8 -4.51 19.55 3.09
N VAL A 9 -4.12 18.28 2.89
CA VAL A 9 -4.91 17.11 3.28
C VAL A 9 -4.37 16.56 4.60
N TYR A 10 -5.22 16.58 5.63
CA TYR A 10 -4.85 16.17 6.98
C TYR A 10 -5.34 14.74 7.25
N LEU A 11 -4.39 13.85 7.51
CA LEU A 11 -4.68 12.46 7.89
C LEU A 11 -4.39 12.27 9.38
N PRO A 12 -5.14 11.40 10.10
CA PRO A 12 -4.79 10.99 11.45
C PRO A 12 -3.36 10.43 11.54
N ARG A 13 -2.73 10.56 12.71
CA ARG A 13 -1.33 10.14 12.90
C ARG A 13 -1.13 8.62 12.73
N ASP A 14 -2.08 7.83 13.24
CA ASP A 14 -1.93 6.37 13.32
C ASP A 14 -2.71 5.65 12.23
N THR A 15 -2.14 4.54 11.75
CA THR A 15 -2.68 3.69 10.68
C THR A 15 -4.09 3.19 11.01
N LYS A 16 -4.37 2.87 12.27
CA LYS A 16 -5.70 2.47 12.74
C LYS A 16 -6.77 3.53 12.42
N TYR A 17 -6.46 4.81 12.64
CA TYR A 17 -7.39 5.89 12.37
C TYR A 17 -7.46 6.24 10.88
N GLN A 18 -6.32 6.14 10.17
CA GLN A 18 -6.28 6.33 8.72
C GLN A 18 -7.17 5.30 7.99
N GLY A 19 -7.15 4.02 8.39
CA GLY A 19 -8.02 2.98 7.83
C GLY A 19 -9.51 3.17 8.13
N ASN A 20 -9.84 3.96 9.15
CA ASN A 20 -11.22 4.20 9.60
C ASN A 20 -11.73 5.61 9.27
N MET A 21 -10.99 6.37 8.43
CA MET A 21 -11.41 7.71 8.03
C MET A 21 -12.80 7.67 7.37
N ASN A 22 -13.60 8.69 7.68
CA ASN A 22 -14.89 8.99 7.06
C ASN A 22 -14.87 10.48 6.66
N PRO A 23 -15.50 10.89 5.55
CA PRO A 23 -16.32 10.09 4.62
C PRO A 23 -15.54 9.30 3.54
N ALA A 24 -14.26 8.96 3.76
CA ALA A 24 -13.46 8.23 2.76
C ALA A 24 -14.08 6.89 2.35
N GLU A 25 -14.12 6.62 1.04
CA GLU A 25 -14.56 5.34 0.48
C GLU A 25 -13.52 4.26 0.81
N LYS A 26 -14.00 3.08 1.22
CA LYS A 26 -13.19 1.96 1.71
C LYS A 26 -13.54 0.69 0.95
N ILE A 27 -12.51 -0.04 0.53
CA ILE A 27 -12.66 -1.31 -0.21
C ILE A 27 -11.82 -2.37 0.49
N SER A 28 -12.46 -3.43 0.98
CA SER A 28 -11.76 -4.59 1.55
C SER A 28 -11.18 -5.46 0.45
N PHE A 29 -9.95 -5.93 0.62
CA PHE A 29 -9.33 -6.83 -0.35
C PHE A 29 -9.81 -8.29 -0.15
N PRO A 30 -10.20 -9.00 -1.23
CA PRO A 30 -10.57 -10.42 -1.18
C PRO A 30 -9.33 -11.31 -1.03
N GLN A 31 -9.53 -12.61 -0.82
CA GLN A 31 -8.39 -13.54 -0.71
C GLN A 31 -7.68 -13.76 -2.06
N GLN A 32 -8.40 -13.84 -3.17
CA GLN A 32 -7.84 -14.17 -4.47
C GLN A 32 -7.02 -13.03 -5.07
N THR A 33 -5.78 -13.34 -5.48
CA THR A 33 -4.81 -12.38 -6.06
C THR A 33 -5.36 -11.62 -7.26
N GLU A 34 -6.04 -12.30 -8.20
CA GLU A 34 -6.57 -11.64 -9.41
C GLU A 34 -7.67 -10.61 -9.09
N ASP A 35 -8.56 -10.90 -8.14
CA ASP A 35 -9.59 -9.95 -7.71
C ASP A 35 -8.98 -8.72 -7.03
N ARG A 36 -7.87 -8.90 -6.31
CA ARG A 36 -7.12 -7.76 -5.73
C ARG A 36 -6.57 -6.84 -6.82
N LYS A 37 -6.11 -7.40 -7.95
CA LYS A 37 -5.62 -6.61 -9.09
C LYS A 37 -6.73 -5.79 -9.73
N ILE A 38 -7.96 -6.33 -9.83
CA ILE A 38 -9.13 -5.57 -10.32
C ILE A 38 -9.38 -4.35 -9.43
N ILE A 39 -9.29 -4.51 -8.11
CA ILE A 39 -9.41 -3.38 -7.17
C ILE A 39 -8.29 -2.36 -7.42
N LEU A 40 -7.03 -2.80 -7.52
CA LEU A 40 -5.87 -1.93 -7.75
C LEU A 40 -5.94 -1.17 -9.08
N ASP A 41 -6.48 -1.78 -10.13
CA ASP A 41 -6.71 -1.14 -11.44
C ASP A 41 -7.74 -0.01 -11.35
N GLY A 42 -8.65 -0.06 -10.37
CA GLY A 42 -9.65 0.99 -10.10
C GLY A 42 -9.20 2.08 -9.12
N LEU A 43 -8.01 1.97 -8.53
CA LEU A 43 -7.47 2.98 -7.60
C LEU A 43 -6.73 4.10 -8.33
N LYS A 44 -6.61 5.24 -7.66
CA LYS A 44 -5.84 6.41 -8.13
C LYS A 44 -4.52 6.53 -7.37
N THR A 45 -3.53 7.11 -8.03
CA THR A 45 -2.29 7.55 -7.36
C THR A 45 -2.64 8.43 -6.15
N GLY A 46 -2.06 8.11 -4.99
CA GLY A 46 -2.37 8.77 -3.72
C GLY A 46 -3.39 8.03 -2.86
N ASP A 47 -4.11 7.03 -3.38
CA ASP A 47 -4.95 6.17 -2.53
C ASP A 47 -4.08 5.38 -1.54
N LEU A 48 -4.63 5.09 -0.37
CA LEU A 48 -3.91 4.38 0.68
C LEU A 48 -4.20 2.89 0.64
N LEU A 49 -3.16 2.09 0.80
CA LEU A 49 -3.21 0.65 0.89
C LEU A 49 -2.76 0.21 2.29
N PHE A 50 -3.51 -0.68 2.90
CA PHE A 50 -3.23 -1.18 4.25
C PHE A 50 -2.96 -2.67 4.22
N MET A 51 -2.06 -3.08 5.09
CA MET A 51 -1.87 -4.45 5.56
C MET A 51 -1.77 -4.42 7.09
N LYS A 52 -1.68 -5.58 7.74
CA LYS A 52 -1.62 -5.65 9.21
C LYS A 52 -0.47 -4.78 9.75
N GLY A 53 -0.82 -3.73 10.47
CA GLY A 53 0.13 -2.83 11.14
C GLY A 53 0.88 -1.85 10.22
N HIS A 54 0.54 -1.79 8.93
CA HIS A 54 1.32 -1.02 7.96
C HIS A 54 0.44 -0.33 6.91
N VAL A 55 0.89 0.85 6.45
CA VAL A 55 0.20 1.67 5.44
C VAL A 55 1.18 2.08 4.35
N MET A 56 0.68 2.11 3.12
CA MET A 56 1.43 2.44 1.92
C MET A 56 0.60 3.41 1.07
N MET A 57 1.27 4.26 0.29
CA MET A 57 0.61 5.11 -0.70
C MET A 57 0.75 4.46 -2.07
N TYR A 58 -0.37 4.25 -2.75
CA TYR A 58 -0.41 3.70 -4.11
C TYR A 58 0.11 4.73 -5.12
N LEU A 59 1.01 4.29 -5.99
CA LEU A 59 1.59 5.14 -7.04
C LEU A 59 0.97 4.88 -8.42
N GLY A 60 0.30 3.75 -8.61
CA GLY A 60 -0.26 3.35 -9.90
C GLY A 60 0.36 2.05 -10.42
N LYS A 61 0.04 1.76 -11.68
CA LYS A 61 0.50 0.58 -12.40
C LYS A 61 1.48 0.99 -13.50
N PHE A 62 2.58 0.24 -13.62
CA PHE A 62 3.52 0.36 -14.74
C PHE A 62 3.83 -1.04 -15.28
N GLY A 63 3.53 -1.27 -16.56
CA GLY A 63 3.49 -2.62 -17.12
C GLY A 63 2.48 -3.49 -16.37
N ASN A 64 2.95 -4.64 -15.87
CA ASN A 64 2.13 -5.60 -15.12
C ASN A 64 2.26 -5.44 -13.59
N GLU A 65 2.96 -4.41 -13.13
CA GLU A 65 3.32 -4.23 -11.72
C GLU A 65 2.63 -3.02 -11.10
N TYR A 66 2.25 -3.16 -9.83
CA TYR A 66 1.57 -2.15 -9.03
C TYR A 66 2.55 -1.57 -8.02
N TYR A 67 2.75 -0.26 -8.01
CA TYR A 67 3.79 0.37 -7.22
C TYR A 67 3.24 1.11 -6.01
N VAL A 68 4.04 1.09 -4.95
CA VAL A 68 3.77 1.83 -3.72
C VAL A 68 5.02 2.59 -3.26
N ILE A 69 4.80 3.67 -2.52
CA ILE A 69 5.82 4.30 -1.66
C ILE A 69 5.40 4.17 -0.20
N HIS A 70 6.34 3.80 0.66
CA HIS A 70 6.12 3.72 2.10
C HIS A 70 7.44 3.78 2.87
N GLN A 71 7.36 3.95 4.18
CA GLN A 71 8.47 3.66 5.09
C GLN A 71 8.36 2.24 5.60
N GLY A 72 9.43 1.44 5.55
CA GLY A 72 9.38 0.05 5.99
C GLY A 72 10.75 -0.53 6.29
N THR A 73 10.74 -1.74 6.86
CA THR A 73 11.97 -2.49 7.14
C THR A 73 12.62 -2.98 5.85
N GLY A 74 11.85 -3.48 4.88
CA GLY A 74 12.38 -3.93 3.59
C GLY A 74 11.52 -5.01 2.96
N PHE A 75 12.06 -5.74 1.97
CA PHE A 75 11.34 -6.77 1.22
C PHE A 75 12.25 -7.91 0.77
N LYS A 76 11.67 -8.99 0.22
CA LYS A 76 12.39 -10.06 -0.48
C LYS A 76 11.97 -10.17 -1.94
N GLN A 77 12.92 -10.51 -2.81
CA GLN A 77 12.65 -10.88 -4.19
C GLN A 77 12.96 -12.36 -4.40
N LYS A 78 12.14 -13.04 -5.21
CA LYS A 78 12.39 -14.42 -5.58
C LYS A 78 13.28 -14.46 -6.83
N LYS A 79 14.45 -15.08 -6.72
CA LYS A 79 15.41 -15.29 -7.80
C LYS A 79 14.91 -16.38 -8.77
N PRO A 80 15.42 -16.43 -10.01
CA PRO A 80 15.07 -17.48 -10.98
C PRO A 80 15.33 -18.91 -10.49
N ASN A 81 16.34 -19.10 -9.65
CA ASN A 81 16.68 -20.39 -9.05
C ASN A 81 15.72 -20.81 -7.90
N GLY A 82 14.76 -19.96 -7.53
CA GLY A 82 13.79 -20.21 -6.47
C GLY A 82 14.14 -19.60 -5.10
N ASP A 83 15.38 -19.15 -4.91
CA ASP A 83 15.83 -18.57 -3.64
C ASP A 83 15.27 -17.15 -3.42
N PHE A 84 15.28 -16.70 -2.16
CA PHE A 84 14.91 -15.33 -1.82
C PHE A 84 16.13 -14.46 -1.54
N GLU A 85 16.18 -13.29 -2.16
CA GLU A 85 17.09 -12.19 -1.80
C GLU A 85 16.39 -11.20 -0.89
N GLY A 86 16.94 -10.94 0.28
CA GLY A 86 16.42 -9.92 1.19
C GLY A 86 17.09 -8.57 1.00
N PHE A 87 16.29 -7.51 1.09
CA PHE A 87 16.73 -6.12 1.07
C PHE A 87 16.28 -5.49 2.39
N ASP A 88 17.23 -5.20 3.29
CA ASP A 88 16.98 -4.52 4.56
C ASP A 88 17.29 -3.02 4.41
N ILE A 89 16.27 -2.18 4.56
CA ILE A 89 16.28 -0.77 4.15
C ILE A 89 16.08 0.19 5.33
N HIS A 90 15.12 -0.09 6.23
CA HIS A 90 14.74 0.78 7.35
C HIS A 90 14.53 2.25 6.95
N GLY A 91 13.73 2.49 5.91
CA GLY A 91 13.56 3.83 5.35
C GLY A 91 12.40 3.97 4.37
N THR A 92 12.34 5.10 3.66
CA THR A 92 11.37 5.34 2.59
C THR A 92 11.86 4.76 1.28
N PHE A 93 11.04 3.95 0.62
CA PHE A 93 11.39 3.41 -0.69
C PHE A 93 10.14 3.13 -1.54
N ILE A 94 10.38 2.96 -2.85
CA ILE A 94 9.37 2.54 -3.83
C ILE A 94 9.61 1.08 -4.14
N MET A 95 8.54 0.29 -4.22
CA MET A 95 8.62 -1.12 -4.62
C MET A 95 7.35 -1.54 -5.37
N PRO A 96 7.43 -2.58 -6.23
CA PRO A 96 6.24 -3.24 -6.73
C PRO A 96 5.61 -4.13 -5.66
N LEU A 97 4.29 -4.24 -5.63
CA LEU A 97 3.54 -5.05 -4.65
C LEU A 97 3.76 -6.57 -4.81
N SER A 98 4.31 -7.02 -5.94
CA SER A 98 4.65 -8.42 -6.19
C SER A 98 5.85 -8.93 -5.36
N VAL A 99 6.63 -8.04 -4.74
CA VAL A 99 7.72 -8.46 -3.84
C VAL A 99 7.16 -9.09 -2.56
N TYR A 100 7.98 -9.92 -1.93
CA TYR A 100 7.63 -10.65 -0.72
C TYR A 100 7.95 -9.82 0.52
N THR A 101 7.17 -10.00 1.59
CA THR A 101 7.51 -9.39 2.88
C THR A 101 8.74 -10.09 3.49
N LEU A 102 9.59 -9.40 4.24
CA LEU A 102 10.80 -9.99 4.84
C LEU A 102 10.50 -11.24 5.68
N ASN A 103 9.41 -11.20 6.45
CA ASN A 103 9.11 -12.19 7.49
C ASN A 103 8.07 -13.23 7.07
N SER A 104 7.66 -13.26 5.80
CA SER A 104 6.69 -14.24 5.30
C SER A 104 7.06 -14.76 3.91
N SER A 105 6.31 -15.76 3.45
CA SER A 105 6.29 -16.22 2.05
C SER A 105 5.12 -15.63 1.27
N THR A 106 4.54 -14.51 1.73
CA THR A 106 3.45 -13.80 1.06
C THR A 106 3.97 -12.54 0.40
N THR A 107 3.38 -12.18 -0.74
CA THR A 107 3.65 -10.90 -1.39
C THR A 107 3.02 -9.75 -0.62
N TYR A 108 3.46 -8.52 -0.86
CA TYR A 108 2.77 -7.34 -0.34
C TYR A 108 1.35 -7.24 -0.91
N LEU A 109 1.16 -7.59 -2.19
CA LEU A 109 -0.14 -7.65 -2.85
C LEU A 109 -1.12 -8.57 -2.10
N ASP A 110 -0.69 -9.79 -1.78
CA ASP A 110 -1.51 -10.78 -1.08
C ASP A 110 -1.69 -10.45 0.41
N SER A 111 -0.85 -9.57 0.94
CA SER A 111 -0.93 -9.10 2.33
C SER A 111 -1.88 -7.91 2.51
N LEU A 112 -2.37 -7.31 1.43
CA LEU A 112 -3.32 -6.19 1.49
C LEU A 112 -4.63 -6.60 2.18
N SER A 113 -5.18 -5.69 2.97
CA SER A 113 -6.44 -5.89 3.71
C SER A 113 -7.49 -4.84 3.38
N LEU A 114 -7.07 -3.60 3.12
CA LEU A 114 -7.98 -2.48 2.88
C LEU A 114 -7.35 -1.47 1.90
N ALA A 115 -8.15 -0.93 1.00
CA ALA A 115 -7.86 0.30 0.27
C ALA A 115 -8.75 1.43 0.80
N VAL A 116 -8.18 2.62 0.98
CA VAL A 116 -8.91 3.84 1.32
C VAL A 116 -8.69 4.85 0.20
N LYS A 117 -9.77 5.25 -0.47
CA LYS A 117 -9.69 6.24 -1.54
C LYS A 117 -9.59 7.65 -0.97
N ILE A 118 -8.61 8.39 -1.45
CA ILE A 118 -8.43 9.81 -1.09
C ILE A 118 -9.14 10.65 -2.15
N THR A 119 -10.44 10.86 -1.93
CA THR A 119 -11.23 11.82 -2.71
C THR A 119 -11.12 13.21 -2.06
N GLN A 120 -11.13 14.28 -2.87
CA GLN A 120 -10.82 15.67 -2.45
C GLN A 120 -11.31 16.04 -1.05
N GLY A 121 -10.40 16.60 -0.25
CA GLY A 121 -10.68 17.36 0.97
C GLY A 121 -11.66 16.67 1.91
N LEU A 122 -11.17 15.78 2.77
CA LEU A 122 -11.85 15.47 4.04
C LEU A 122 -12.17 16.82 4.70
N ASN A 123 -13.43 17.23 4.55
CA ASN A 123 -13.86 18.61 4.75
C ASN A 123 -13.43 19.07 6.14
N LYS A 124 -12.83 20.26 6.16
CA LYS A 124 -12.49 21.11 7.32
C LYS A 124 -12.90 20.49 8.67
N ILE A 125 -11.89 20.04 9.41
CA ILE A 125 -11.98 19.94 10.88
C ILE A 125 -12.31 21.33 11.43
#